data_AF-A0A9P6Z0R7-F1
#
_entry.id   AF-A0A9P6Z0R7-F1
#
_cell.length_a   1.000
_cell.length_b   1.000
_cell.length_c   1.000
_cell.angle_alpha   90.00
_cell.angle_beta   90.00
_cell.angle_gamma   90.00
#
_symmetry.space_group_name_H-M   'P 1'
#
loop_
_entity.id
_entity.type
_entity.pdbx_description
1 polymer ?
#
loop_
_entity_poly.entity_id
_entity_poly.type
_entity_poly.pdbx_seq_one_letter_code
_entity_poly.pdbx_strand_id
1 'polypeptide(L)' 'MTSLYNFKKIEPVPTASDFIDIILSKTQRKTPTVIHKNYNIGRIRQFYMRKVKFTQDSFEEKFKNILEEFPKLEVK' A
#
# COMPACT_ATOMS: atom_id res chain seq x y z
N MET A 1 -29.85 -4.67 19.08
CA MET A 1 -29.53 -3.37 18.47
C MET A 1 -28.97 -3.64 17.09
N THR A 2 -29.79 -3.50 16.04
CA THR A 2 -29.33 -3.60 14.65
C THR A 2 -28.38 -2.45 14.37
N SER A 3 -27.08 -2.70 14.44
CA SER A 3 -26.08 -1.77 13.94
C SER A 3 -26.36 -1.55 12.46
N LEU A 4 -26.83 -0.36 12.10
CA LEU A 4 -27.14 -0.03 10.71
C LEU A 4 -25.81 0.16 9.98
N TYR A 5 -25.28 -0.92 9.39
CA TYR A 5 -24.01 -0.87 8.66
C TYR A 5 -24.13 0.12 7.48
N ASN A 6 -23.26 1.13 7.44
CA ASN A 6 -23.23 2.10 6.34
C ASN A 6 -22.29 1.65 5.22
N PHE A 7 -22.78 0.77 4.37
CA PHE A 7 -22.04 0.20 3.24
C PHE A 7 -21.57 1.24 2.20
N LYS A 8 -22.10 2.47 2.23
CA LYS A 8 -21.67 3.55 1.31
C LYS A 8 -20.30 4.15 1.67
N LYS A 9 -19.76 3.84 2.85
CA LYS A 9 -18.45 4.32 3.30
C LYS A 9 -17.27 3.43 2.87
N ILE A 10 -17.54 2.26 2.30
CA ILE A 10 -16.51 1.31 1.87
C ILE A 10 -15.90 1.81 0.55
N GLU A 11 -14.57 1.96 0.50
CA GLU A 11 -13.85 2.29 -0.72
C GLU A 11 -13.97 1.15 -1.75
N PRO A 12 -14.04 1.46 -3.06
CA PRO A 12 -14.00 0.43 -4.09
C PRO A 12 -12.73 -0.42 -3.98
N VAL A 13 -12.89 -1.74 -3.87
CA VAL A 13 -11.77 -2.68 -3.86
C VAL A 13 -11.29 -2.88 -5.30
N PRO A 14 -10.04 -2.51 -5.63
CA PRO A 14 -9.50 -2.64 -6.98
C PRO A 14 -9.25 -4.11 -7.35
N THR A 15 -9.14 -4.37 -8.66
CA THR A 15 -8.71 -5.69 -9.15
C THR A 15 -7.24 -5.93 -8.81
N ALA A 16 -6.79 -7.19 -8.86
CA ALA A 16 -5.40 -7.53 -8.57
C ALA A 16 -4.39 -6.80 -9.48
N SER A 17 -4.71 -6.64 -10.77
CA SER A 17 -3.85 -5.93 -11.72
C SER A 17 -3.79 -4.43 -11.39
N ASP A 18 -4.96 -3.79 -11.23
CA ASP A 18 -5.04 -2.37 -10.93
C ASP A 18 -4.36 -2.05 -9.59
N PHE A 19 -4.48 -2.95 -8.61
CA PHE A 19 -3.87 -2.79 -7.31
C PHE A 19 -2.33 -2.74 -7.39
N ILE A 20 -1.74 -3.65 -8.17
CA ILE A 20 -0.29 -3.66 -8.43
C ILE A 20 0.11 -2.35 -9.12
N ASP A 21 -0.61 -1.95 -10.16
CA ASP A 21 -0.29 -0.74 -10.93
C ASP A 21 -0.39 0.52 -10.06
N ILE A 22 -1.43 0.64 -9.23
CA ILE A 22 -1.61 1.76 -8.29
C ILE A 22 -0.42 1.87 -7.34
N ILE A 23 0.00 0.75 -6.73
CA ILE A 23 1.07 0.75 -5.72
C ILE A 23 2.44 0.96 -6.35
N LEU A 24 2.73 0.35 -7.50
CA LEU A 24 4.00 0.55 -8.20
C LEU A 24 4.10 1.98 -8.75
N SER A 25 3.00 2.52 -9.28
CA SER A 25 2.92 3.93 -9.69
C SER A 25 3.13 4.89 -8.50
N LYS A 26 2.52 4.63 -7.34
CA LYS A 26 2.74 5.39 -6.09
C LYS A 26 4.21 5.31 -5.66
N THR A 27 4.81 4.13 -5.70
CA THR A 27 6.22 3.90 -5.32
C THR A 27 7.16 4.71 -6.22
N GLN A 28 6.94 4.68 -7.54
CA GLN A 28 7.79 5.40 -8.49
C GLN A 28 7.68 6.92 -8.34
N ARG A 29 6.47 7.45 -8.09
CA ARG A 29 6.26 8.90 -7.93
C ARG A 29 6.76 9.44 -6.59
N LYS A 30 6.68 8.65 -5.51
CA LYS A 30 6.99 9.10 -4.14
C LYS A 30 8.39 8.72 -3.64
N THR A 31 9.13 7.88 -4.36
CA THR A 31 10.51 7.51 -4.02
C THR A 31 11.50 8.06 -5.03
N PRO A 32 12.76 8.36 -4.64
CA PRO A 32 13.80 8.75 -5.59
C PRO A 32 13.98 7.70 -6.70
N THR A 33 14.23 8.15 -7.93
CA THR A 33 14.29 7.28 -9.12
C THR A 33 15.68 7.16 -9.72
N VAL A 34 16.56 8.13 -9.48
CA VAL A 34 17.90 8.17 -10.08
C VAL A 34 18.95 7.66 -9.08
N ILE A 35 19.79 6.74 -9.55
CA ILE A 35 20.97 6.27 -8.83
C ILE A 35 22.13 6.03 -9.81
N HIS A 36 23.36 6.25 -9.34
CA HIS A 36 24.57 6.06 -10.13
C HIS A 36 25.50 5.03 -9.50
N LYS A 37 26.20 4.26 -10.35
CA LYS A 37 27.07 3.14 -9.94
C LYS A 37 28.27 3.53 -9.07
N ASN A 38 28.69 4.79 -9.11
CA ASN A 38 29.86 5.29 -8.36
C ASN A 38 29.51 5.71 -6.91
N TYR A 39 28.25 5.58 -6.49
CA TYR A 39 27.85 5.93 -5.13
C TYR A 39 28.34 4.90 -4.12
N ASN A 40 28.58 5.35 -2.88
CA ASN A 40 28.90 4.45 -1.77
C ASN A 40 27.82 3.37 -1.63
N ILE A 41 28.24 2.12 -1.43
CA ILE A 41 27.36 0.95 -1.28
C ILE A 41 26.24 1.16 -0.25
N GLY A 42 26.51 1.90 0.83
CA GLY A 42 25.49 2.23 1.84
C GLY A 42 24.31 2.99 1.24
N ARG A 43 24.57 3.95 0.35
CA ARG A 43 23.54 4.72 -0.35
C ARG A 43 22.76 3.88 -1.35
N ILE A 44 23.43 2.99 -2.08
CA ILE A 44 22.78 2.07 -3.03
C ILE A 44 21.83 1.11 -2.29
N ARG A 45 22.28 0.54 -1.16
CA ARG A 45 21.44 -0.31 -0.32
C ARG A 45 20.23 0.45 0.22
N GLN A 46 20.44 1.65 0.76
CA GLN A 46 19.34 2.49 1.26
C GLN A 46 18.32 2.85 0.16
N PHE A 47 18.78 3.12 -1.07
CA PHE A 47 17.90 3.42 -2.19
C PHE A 47 16.94 2.27 -2.50
N TYR A 48 17.44 1.04 -2.61
CA TYR A 48 16.59 -0.13 -2.88
C TYR A 48 15.75 -0.55 -1.66
N MET A 49 16.33 -0.55 -0.46
CA MET A 49 15.60 -0.87 0.78
C MET A 49 14.43 0.09 1.00
N ARG A 50 14.62 1.38 0.69
CA ARG A 50 13.54 2.37 0.75
C ARG A 50 12.41 2.04 -0.23
N LYS A 51 12.73 1.62 -1.46
CA LYS A 51 11.71 1.21 -2.43
C LYS A 51 10.92 0.01 -1.92
N VAL A 52 11.60 -1.05 -1.47
CA VAL A 52 10.96 -2.27 -0.95
C VAL A 52 10.08 -1.96 0.25
N LYS A 53 10.60 -1.22 1.24
CA LYS A 53 9.85 -0.88 2.46
C LYS A 53 8.65 0.01 2.15
N PHE A 54 8.81 1.02 1.30
CA PHE A 54 7.71 1.90 0.91
C PHE A 54 6.58 1.15 0.19
N THR A 55 6.94 0.21 -0.69
CA THR A 55 5.96 -0.66 -1.35
C THR A 55 5.24 -1.53 -0.33
N GLN A 56 5.97 -2.19 0.58
CA GLN A 56 5.37 -3.00 1.65
C GLN A 56 4.40 -2.20 2.52
N ASP A 57 4.79 -1.00 2.98
CA ASP A 57 3.93 -0.13 3.79
C ASP A 57 2.67 0.30 3.01
N SER A 58 2.79 0.56 1.70
CA SER A 58 1.65 0.94 0.86
C SER A 58 0.66 -0.22 0.64
N PHE A 59 1.17 -1.45 0.54
CA PHE A 59 0.34 -2.67 0.50
C PHE A 59 -0.39 -2.86 1.82
N GLU A 60 0.33 -2.78 2.95
CA GLU A 60 -0.23 -2.95 4.28
C GLU A 60 -1.32 -1.92 4.59
N GLU A 61 -1.09 -0.64 4.28
CA GLU A 61 -2.07 0.45 4.42
C GLU A 61 -3.38 0.11 3.69
N LYS A 62 -3.29 -0.31 2.43
CA LYS A 62 -4.49 -0.62 1.64
C LYS A 62 -5.20 -1.88 2.11
N PHE A 63 -4.50 -2.95 2.46
CA PHE A 63 -5.15 -4.14 3.01
C PHE A 63 -5.80 -3.86 4.35
N LYS A 64 -5.16 -3.07 5.21
CA LYS A 64 -5.72 -2.68 6.50
C LYS A 64 -7.01 -1.88 6.33
N ASN A 65 -7.03 -0.89 5.44
CA ASN A 65 -8.24 -0.13 5.14
C ASN A 65 -9.39 -1.04 4.67
N ILE A 66 -9.11 -1.98 3.77
CA ILE A 66 -10.11 -2.96 3.31
C ILE A 66 -10.63 -3.80 4.48
N LEU A 67 -9.76 -4.27 5.39
CA LEU A 67 -10.17 -5.07 6.54
C LEU A 67 -10.98 -4.27 7.58
N GLU A 68 -10.75 -2.96 7.69
CA GLU A 68 -11.41 -2.08 8.67
C GLU A 68 -12.76 -1.53 8.17
N GLU A 69 -12.89 -1.30 6.86
CA GLU A 69 -14.11 -0.74 6.27
C GLU A 69 -15.25 -1.75 6.17
N PHE A 70 -14.94 -3.03 5.99
CA PHE A 70 -15.96 -4.08 5.93
C PHE A 70 -16.50 -4.44 7.32
N PRO A 71 -17.83 -4.56 7.48
CA PRO A 71 -18.41 -4.94 8.75
C PRO A 71 -18.06 -6.39 9.12
N LYS A 72 -17.63 -6.59 10.37
CA LYS A 72 -17.38 -7.93 10.93
C LYS A 72 -18.71 -8.62 11.22
N LEU A 73 -18.92 -9.79 10.60
CA LEU A 73 -20.15 -10.58 10.76
C LEU A 73 -20.16 -11.38 12.06
N GLU A 74 -19.00 -11.73 12.60
CA GLU A 74 -18.86 -12.39 13.90
C GLU A 74 -18.16 -11.46 14.89
N VAL A 75 -18.94 -11.01 15.88
CA VAL A 75 -18.41 -10.52 17.15
C VAL A 75 -18.69 -11.64 18.14
N LYS A 76 -17.65 -12.34 18.59
CA LYS A 76 -17.74 -13.10 19.84
C LYS A 76 -17.86 -12.14 21.00
#